data_AF-A0A9E0ST81-F1
#
_entry.id   AF-A0A9E0ST81-F1
#
_cell.length_a   1.000
_cell.length_b   1.000
_cell.length_c   1.000
_cell.angle_alpha   90.00
_cell.angle_beta   90.00
_cell.angle_gamma   90.00
#
_symmetry.space_group_name_H-M   'P 1'
#
loop_
_entity.id
_entity.type
_entity.pdbx_description
1 polymer ?
#
loop_
_entity_poly.entity_id
_entity_poly.type
_entity_poly.pdbx_seq_one_letter_code
_entity_poly.pdbx_strand_id
1 'polypeptide(L)'
;MKDSWRTAWQGRDIVVYCNENEADRLHADDIERVVLVHHGSGESPGDLVRTLVEIGPDWLLFDADTGFAGRVNFERQAFWAERGCVYWVPEARAPLPLRLRRGRWLRSAPSYSRVPHGELAPIIERWPLQGPQTWEQRKWRRIERNRPFAPDATDRLRA
;
A
#
# COMPACT_ATOMS: atom_id res chain seq x y z
N MET A 1 -7.63 26.63 4.52
CA MET A 1 -7.70 25.32 5.20
C MET A 1 -7.10 24.29 4.25
N LYS A 2 -6.29 23.35 4.75
CA LYS A 2 -5.84 22.20 3.94
C LYS A 2 -6.99 21.19 3.92
N ASP A 3 -7.31 20.63 2.75
CA ASP A 3 -8.31 19.57 2.65
C ASP A 3 -7.94 18.39 3.54
N SER A 4 -8.90 17.90 4.32
CA SER A 4 -8.77 16.73 5.18
C SER A 4 -9.25 15.49 4.42
N TRP A 5 -8.33 14.61 4.08
CA TRP A 5 -8.61 13.36 3.39
C TRP A 5 -8.58 12.20 4.39
N ARG A 6 -9.58 11.32 4.33
CA ARG A 6 -9.61 10.10 5.16
C ARG A 6 -10.25 8.94 4.41
N THR A 7 -9.81 7.73 4.70
CA THR A 7 -10.42 6.49 4.23
C THR A 7 -10.94 5.67 5.41
N ALA A 8 -12.07 5.00 5.23
CA ALA A 8 -12.65 4.12 6.25
C ALA A 8 -13.43 2.97 5.62
N TRP A 9 -13.52 1.85 6.33
CA TRP A 9 -14.41 0.76 5.97
C TRP A 9 -15.88 1.14 6.22
N GLN A 10 -16.76 0.78 5.30
CA GLN A 10 -18.21 0.75 5.48
C GLN A 10 -18.76 -0.55 4.89
N GLY A 11 -19.14 -1.50 5.74
CA GLY A 11 -19.61 -2.81 5.26
C GLY A 11 -18.50 -3.51 4.46
N ARG A 12 -18.73 -3.83 3.18
CA ARG A 12 -17.73 -4.42 2.27
C ARG A 12 -16.94 -3.38 1.47
N ASP A 13 -17.25 -2.10 1.65
CA ASP A 13 -16.64 -1.03 0.87
C ASP A 13 -15.60 -0.27 1.68
N ILE A 14 -14.70 0.40 0.95
CA ILE A 14 -13.79 1.40 1.48
C ILE A 14 -14.24 2.74 0.92
N VAL A 15 -14.55 3.68 1.81
CA VAL A 15 -15.03 5.02 1.44
C VAL A 15 -13.92 6.04 1.61
N VAL A 16 -13.75 6.88 0.59
CA VAL A 16 -12.81 7.99 0.56
C VAL A 16 -13.57 9.28 0.85
N TYR A 17 -13.12 10.04 1.84
CA TYR A 17 -13.73 11.31 2.22
C TYR A 17 -12.77 12.46 1.98
N CYS A 18 -13.33 13.59 1.54
CA CYS A 18 -12.68 14.89 1.55
C CYS A 18 -13.56 15.88 2.34
N ASN A 19 -13.03 16.42 3.44
CA ASN A 19 -13.75 17.34 4.31
C ASN A 19 -15.13 16.80 4.74
N GLU A 20 -15.17 15.54 5.19
CA GLU A 20 -16.37 14.77 5.60
C GLU A 20 -17.37 14.41 4.49
N ASN A 21 -17.18 14.87 3.26
CA ASN A 21 -18.00 14.45 2.12
C ASN A 21 -17.40 13.20 1.46
N GLU A 22 -18.26 12.27 1.07
CA GLU A 22 -17.85 11.12 0.25
C GLU A 22 -17.33 11.62 -1.10
N ALA A 23 -16.05 11.38 -1.36
CA ALA A 23 -15.37 11.74 -2.60
C ALA A 23 -15.26 10.54 -3.54
N ASP A 24 -15.18 9.33 -3.00
CA ASP A 24 -15.15 8.08 -3.77
C ASP A 24 -15.53 6.88 -2.87
N ARG A 25 -15.87 5.76 -3.49
CA ARG A 25 -16.20 4.50 -2.84
C ARG A 25 -15.69 3.33 -3.67
N LEU A 26 -14.96 2.43 -3.01
CA LEU A 26 -14.38 1.24 -3.61
C LEU A 26 -15.07 0.01 -3.03
N HIS A 27 -15.51 -0.91 -3.87
CA HIS A 27 -15.87 -2.23 -3.40
C HIS A 27 -14.59 -3.02 -3.15
N ALA A 28 -14.39 -3.55 -1.93
CA ALA A 28 -13.10 -4.14 -1.59
C ALA A 28 -12.79 -5.42 -2.37
N ASP A 29 -13.82 -6.14 -2.82
CA ASP A 29 -13.67 -7.36 -3.64
C ASP A 29 -13.21 -7.08 -5.08
N ASP A 30 -13.29 -5.82 -5.53
CA ASP A 30 -12.80 -5.39 -6.84
C ASP A 30 -11.32 -4.98 -6.80
N ILE A 31 -10.71 -4.93 -5.60
CA ILE A 31 -9.29 -4.55 -5.46
C ILE A 31 -8.40 -5.70 -5.90
N GLU A 32 -7.69 -5.50 -7.00
CA GLU A 32 -6.79 -6.49 -7.60
C GLU A 32 -5.41 -6.46 -6.93
N ARG A 33 -4.93 -5.27 -6.57
CA ARG A 33 -3.61 -5.07 -5.99
C ARG A 33 -3.57 -3.88 -5.06
N VAL A 34 -2.83 -4.01 -3.97
CA VAL A 34 -2.46 -2.91 -3.08
C VAL A 34 -0.94 -2.85 -3.03
N VAL A 35 -0.34 -1.72 -3.38
CA VAL A 35 1.11 -1.50 -3.29
C VAL A 35 1.38 -0.47 -2.20
N LEU A 36 2.03 -0.91 -1.13
CA LEU A 36 2.49 -0.09 -0.03
C LEU A 36 3.91 0.41 -0.31
N VAL A 37 4.03 1.72 -0.50
CA VAL A 37 5.30 2.41 -0.73
C VAL A 37 5.84 2.89 0.62
N HIS A 38 7.09 2.55 0.93
CA HIS A 38 7.69 2.87 2.22
C HIS A 38 9.07 3.52 2.09
N HIS A 39 9.42 4.39 3.05
CA HIS A 39 10.80 4.79 3.30
C HIS A 39 11.52 3.69 4.11
N GLY A 40 12.85 3.77 4.18
CA GLY A 40 13.67 2.88 5.03
C GLY A 40 13.36 1.40 4.79
N SER A 41 13.20 0.64 5.88
CA SER A 41 12.87 -0.79 5.86
C SER A 41 11.38 -1.11 5.75
N GLY A 42 10.49 -0.12 5.94
CA GLY A 42 9.05 -0.32 5.91
C GLY A 42 8.57 -1.19 7.07
N GLU A 43 9.11 -0.94 8.25
CA GLU A 43 8.93 -1.75 9.45
C GLU A 43 8.08 -1.07 10.52
N SER A 44 7.83 0.24 10.38
CA SER A 44 6.92 1.01 11.22
C SER A 44 5.78 1.61 10.37
N PRO A 45 4.55 1.77 10.92
CA PRO A 45 3.48 2.44 10.18
C PRO A 45 3.86 3.84 9.69
N GLY A 46 4.76 4.53 10.41
CA GLY A 46 5.29 5.84 10.03
C GLY A 46 6.24 5.82 8.84
N ASP A 47 6.71 4.64 8.42
CA ASP A 47 7.56 4.50 7.24
C ASP A 47 6.74 4.52 5.94
N LEU A 48 5.43 4.32 6.02
CA LEU A 48 4.54 4.31 4.86
C LEU A 48 4.41 5.74 4.30
N VAL A 49 4.58 5.86 2.98
CA VAL A 49 4.56 7.14 2.26
C VAL A 49 3.29 7.26 1.44
N ARG A 50 2.92 6.17 0.78
CA ARG A 50 1.82 6.12 -0.18
C ARG A 50 1.29 4.70 -0.33
N THR A 51 0.01 4.60 -0.67
CA THR A 51 -0.61 3.37 -1.17
C THR A 51 -1.08 3.57 -2.59
N LEU A 52 -0.84 2.58 -3.45
CA LEU A 52 -1.47 2.47 -4.75
C LEU A 52 -2.45 1.29 -4.72
N VAL A 53 -3.63 1.47 -5.29
CA VAL A 53 -4.67 0.43 -5.34
C VAL A 53 -5.10 0.23 -6.78
N GLU A 54 -4.90 -0.96 -7.32
CA GLU A 54 -5.40 -1.39 -8.62
C GLU A 54 -6.84 -1.85 -8.46
N ILE A 55 -7.75 -1.25 -9.23
CA ILE A 55 -9.18 -1.57 -9.19
C ILE A 55 -9.78 -1.37 -10.59
N GLY A 56 -10.05 -2.48 -11.29
CA GLY A 56 -10.58 -2.48 -12.64
C GLY A 56 -9.73 -1.61 -13.59
N PRO A 57 -10.30 -0.60 -14.25
CA PRO A 57 -9.59 0.22 -15.23
C PRO A 57 -8.72 1.32 -14.61
N ASP A 58 -8.57 1.39 -13.28
CA ASP A 58 -7.91 2.49 -12.59
C ASP A 58 -6.86 2.03 -11.57
N TRP A 59 -5.93 2.95 -11.33
CA TRP A 59 -5.06 3.00 -10.15
C TRP A 59 -5.47 4.18 -9.26
N LEU A 60 -5.62 3.90 -7.98
CA LEU A 60 -5.90 4.90 -6.95
C LEU A 60 -4.66 5.16 -6.12
N LEU A 61 -4.35 6.42 -5.87
CA LEU A 61 -3.18 6.84 -5.10
C LEU A 61 -3.65 7.51 -3.83
N PHE A 62 -3.11 7.04 -2.70
CA PHE A 62 -3.40 7.54 -1.37
C PHE A 62 -2.10 7.94 -0.67
N ASP A 63 -1.94 9.20 -0.30
CA ASP A 63 -0.84 9.58 0.61
C ASP A 63 -1.05 8.91 1.98
N ALA A 64 0.03 8.72 2.74
CA ALA A 64 -0.02 8.03 4.03
C ALA A 64 -1.01 8.63 5.05
N ASP A 65 -1.24 9.95 4.98
CA ASP A 65 -2.13 10.69 5.88
C ASP A 65 -3.63 10.39 5.66
N THR A 66 -4.00 9.72 4.56
CA THR A 66 -5.38 9.31 4.27
C THR A 66 -5.88 8.17 5.17
N GLY A 67 -4.96 7.37 5.72
CA GLY A 67 -5.29 6.19 6.51
C GLY A 67 -5.55 4.91 5.71
N PHE A 68 -5.34 4.88 4.39
CA PHE A 68 -5.51 3.63 3.63
C PHE A 68 -4.42 2.60 4.04
N ALA A 69 -3.16 3.04 4.02
CA ALA A 69 -2.00 2.24 4.42
C ALA A 69 -2.04 1.85 5.90
N GLY A 70 -2.68 2.70 6.72
CA GLY A 70 -2.88 2.51 8.15
C GLY A 70 -4.22 1.83 8.43
N ARG A 71 -5.18 2.62 8.91
CA ARG A 71 -6.50 2.17 9.38
C ARG A 71 -7.14 1.09 8.49
N VAL A 72 -7.27 1.32 7.18
CA VAL A 72 -7.95 0.39 6.28
C VAL A 72 -7.22 -0.96 6.17
N ASN A 73 -5.89 -0.94 6.08
CA ASN A 73 -5.09 -2.16 6.08
C ASN A 73 -5.08 -2.85 7.45
N PHE A 74 -5.03 -2.10 8.56
CA PHE A 74 -4.96 -2.65 9.92
C PHE A 74 -6.28 -3.20 10.45
N GLU A 75 -7.42 -2.59 10.12
CA GLU A 75 -8.74 -2.99 10.66
C GLU A 75 -9.18 -4.38 10.20
N ARG A 76 -8.77 -4.84 9.01
CA ARG A 76 -9.24 -6.10 8.41
C ARG A 76 -8.11 -7.00 7.91
N GLN A 77 -7.17 -7.32 8.79
CA GLN A 77 -6.02 -8.17 8.44
C GLN A 77 -6.40 -9.52 7.83
N ALA A 78 -7.46 -10.18 8.32
CA ALA A 78 -7.91 -11.47 7.78
C ALA A 78 -8.35 -11.36 6.32
N PHE A 79 -9.12 -10.32 5.98
CA PHE A 79 -9.53 -10.03 4.60
C PHE A 79 -8.31 -9.83 3.69
N TRP A 80 -7.36 -8.99 4.08
CA TRP A 80 -6.16 -8.73 3.27
C TRP A 80 -5.26 -9.96 3.13
N ALA A 81 -5.18 -10.79 4.17
CA ALA A 81 -4.42 -12.04 4.14
C ALA A 81 -5.06 -13.07 3.19
N GLU A 82 -6.39 -13.19 3.21
CA GLU A 82 -7.14 -14.07 2.30
C GLU A 82 -7.07 -13.59 0.85
N ARG A 83 -7.22 -12.27 0.62
CA ARG A 83 -7.11 -11.68 -0.73
C ARG A 83 -5.72 -11.84 -1.32
N GLY A 84 -4.67 -11.89 -0.50
CA GLY A 84 -3.31 -12.11 -0.96
C GLY A 84 -2.85 -11.06 -2.00
N CYS A 85 -3.26 -9.80 -1.86
CA CYS A 85 -3.05 -8.76 -2.88
C CYS A 85 -2.20 -7.57 -2.40
N VAL A 86 -1.60 -7.65 -1.21
CA VAL A 86 -0.79 -6.56 -0.62
C VAL A 86 0.70 -6.74 -0.92
N TYR A 87 1.29 -5.79 -1.64
CA TYR A 87 2.69 -5.76 -2.06
C TYR A 87 3.42 -4.55 -1.48
N TRP A 88 4.74 -4.63 -1.46
CA TRP A 88 5.61 -3.64 -0.82
C TRP A 88 6.71 -3.21 -1.76
N VAL A 89 7.05 -1.92 -1.73
CA VAL A 89 8.17 -1.39 -2.51
C VAL A 89 8.85 -0.24 -1.76
N PRO A 90 10.19 -0.18 -1.74
CA PRO A 90 10.90 1.00 -1.26
C PRO A 90 10.62 2.20 -2.17
N GLU A 91 10.36 3.36 -1.58
CA GLU A 91 10.08 4.60 -2.32
C GLU A 91 11.17 4.94 -3.35
N ALA A 92 12.44 4.72 -2.99
CA ALA A 92 13.59 4.94 -3.88
C ALA A 92 13.54 4.09 -5.17
N ARG A 93 12.72 3.03 -5.20
CA ARG A 93 12.54 2.12 -6.34
C ARG A 93 11.12 2.17 -6.93
N ALA A 94 10.31 3.14 -6.50
CA ALA A 94 8.94 3.34 -6.97
C ALA A 94 8.74 4.75 -7.56
N PRO A 95 9.49 5.12 -8.62
CA PRO A 95 9.36 6.44 -9.21
C PRO A 95 7.98 6.59 -9.86
N LEU A 96 7.31 7.70 -9.54
CA LEU A 96 6.05 8.09 -10.17
C LEU A 96 6.26 9.20 -11.21
N PRO A 97 5.37 9.33 -12.21
CA PRO A 97 5.34 10.48 -13.12
C PRO A 97 5.34 11.81 -12.36
N LEU A 98 6.04 12.83 -12.87
CA LEU A 98 6.21 14.12 -12.19
C LEU A 98 4.89 14.76 -11.73
N ARG A 99 3.82 14.67 -12.54
CA ARG A 99 2.49 15.19 -12.19
C ARG A 99 1.83 14.49 -10.99
N LEU A 100 2.26 13.27 -10.67
CA LEU A 100 1.78 12.47 -9.53
C LEU A 100 2.73 12.54 -8.33
N ARG A 101 3.88 13.21 -8.48
CA ARG A 101 4.84 13.42 -7.38
C ARG A 101 4.48 14.70 -6.63
N ARG A 102 4.63 14.66 -5.31
CA ARG A 102 4.50 15.83 -4.44
C ARG A 102 5.88 16.52 -4.33
N GLY A 103 6.01 17.82 -4.63
CA GLY A 103 7.32 18.49 -4.65
C GLY A 103 7.33 20.03 -4.69
N ARG A 104 8.33 20.61 -4.00
CA ARG A 104 8.46 21.96 -3.39
C ARG A 104 8.11 23.22 -4.20
N TRP A 105 7.89 23.15 -5.51
CA TRP A 105 7.71 24.32 -6.38
C TRP A 105 6.28 24.50 -6.92
N LEU A 106 5.37 23.53 -6.72
CA LEU A 106 3.96 23.62 -7.11
C LEU A 106 3.05 23.27 -5.92
N ARG A 107 2.06 24.14 -5.64
CA ARG A 107 1.18 24.04 -4.47
C ARG A 107 -0.04 23.14 -4.75
N SER A 108 0.17 21.86 -4.40
CA SER A 108 -0.74 20.78 -3.93
C SER A 108 -1.68 20.02 -4.89
N ALA A 109 -1.36 18.74 -5.10
CA ALA A 109 -2.18 17.52 -4.92
C ALA A 109 -1.22 16.29 -5.05
N PRO A 110 -1.53 15.04 -4.63
CA PRO A 110 -2.81 14.59 -4.07
C PRO A 110 -2.71 13.86 -2.71
N SER A 111 -3.66 14.14 -1.84
CA SER A 111 -4.05 13.20 -0.78
C SER A 111 -5.08 12.17 -1.27
N TYR A 112 -5.51 12.23 -2.54
CA TYR A 112 -6.20 11.15 -3.25
C TYR A 112 -6.16 11.42 -4.75
N SER A 113 -5.97 10.40 -5.58
CA SER A 113 -6.12 10.51 -7.04
C SER A 113 -6.55 9.20 -7.67
N ARG A 114 -7.39 9.28 -8.70
CA ARG A 114 -7.75 8.18 -9.60
C ARG A 114 -7.06 8.41 -10.93
N VAL A 115 -6.36 7.40 -11.42
CA VAL A 115 -5.49 7.47 -12.61
C VAL A 115 -5.77 6.26 -13.49
N PRO A 116 -5.98 6.41 -14.80
CA PRO A 116 -6.25 5.28 -15.68
C PRO A 116 -5.15 4.20 -15.64
N HIS A 117 -5.55 2.94 -15.74
CA HIS A 117 -4.68 1.77 -15.66
C HIS A 117 -3.47 1.87 -16.58
N GLY A 118 -3.70 2.18 -17.85
CA GLY A 118 -2.68 2.29 -18.88
C GLY A 118 -1.61 3.36 -18.63
N GLU A 119 -1.86 4.33 -17.74
CA GLU A 119 -0.88 5.37 -17.40
C GLU A 119 0.14 4.90 -16.35
N LEU A 120 -0.25 3.98 -15.46
CA LEU A 120 0.59 3.54 -14.34
C LEU A 120 1.06 2.09 -14.43
N ALA A 121 0.27 1.20 -15.04
CA ALA A 121 0.62 -0.21 -15.12
C ALA A 121 2.01 -0.46 -15.74
N PRO A 122 2.39 0.16 -16.89
CA PRO A 122 3.71 -0.07 -17.47
C PRO A 122 4.87 0.36 -16.55
N ILE A 123 4.62 1.30 -15.62
CA ILE A 123 5.62 1.79 -14.67
C ILE A 123 5.71 0.84 -13.48
N ILE A 124 4.56 0.48 -12.90
CA ILE A 124 4.45 -0.36 -11.70
C ILE A 124 4.94 -1.78 -11.97
N GLU A 125 4.68 -2.33 -13.16
CA GLU A 125 5.16 -3.67 -13.57
C GLU A 125 6.69 -3.81 -13.50
N ARG A 126 7.43 -2.71 -13.59
CA ARG A 126 8.90 -2.70 -13.47
C ARG A 126 9.39 -2.54 -12.04
N TRP A 127 8.50 -2.30 -11.09
CA TRP A 127 8.89 -2.13 -9.69
C TRP A 127 9.24 -3.46 -9.04
N PRO A 128 10.27 -3.50 -8.16
CA PRO A 128 10.64 -4.71 -7.44
C PRO A 128 9.68 -4.94 -6.27
N LEU A 129 8.43 -5.32 -6.58
CA LEU A 129 7.39 -5.59 -5.59
C LEU A 129 7.75 -6.82 -4.73
N GLN A 130 7.60 -6.69 -3.43
CA GLN A 130 7.77 -7.78 -2.47
C GLN A 130 6.39 -8.20 -1.91
N GLY A 131 6.10 -9.50 -1.89
CA GLY A 131 4.82 -10.02 -1.43
C GLY A 131 4.25 -11.08 -2.38
N PRO A 132 2.94 -11.36 -2.30
CA PRO A 132 1.97 -10.69 -1.45
C PRO A 132 2.13 -11.04 0.04
N GLN A 133 1.98 -10.05 0.92
CA GLN A 133 2.00 -10.22 2.37
C GLN A 133 1.39 -9.01 3.09
N THR A 134 0.61 -9.24 4.14
CA THR A 134 0.11 -8.18 5.02
C THR A 134 1.20 -7.64 5.94
N TRP A 135 0.89 -6.56 6.65
CA TRP A 135 1.76 -6.01 7.69
C TRP A 135 2.15 -7.06 8.75
N GLU A 136 1.16 -7.77 9.31
CA GLU A 136 1.41 -8.77 10.34
C GLU A 136 2.22 -9.95 9.80
N GLN A 137 1.98 -10.41 8.57
CA GLN A 137 2.78 -11.47 7.95
C GLN A 137 4.25 -11.05 7.78
N ARG A 138 4.52 -9.81 7.36
CA ARG A 138 5.88 -9.26 7.23
C ARG A 138 6.58 -9.16 8.59
N LYS A 139 5.85 -8.72 9.62
CA LYS A 139 6.33 -8.66 11.02
C LYS A 139 6.69 -10.05 11.55
N TRP A 140 5.86 -11.06 11.33
CA TRP A 140 6.14 -12.44 11.73
C TRP A 140 7.37 -13.02 11.03
N ARG A 141 7.48 -12.88 9.70
CA ARG A 141 8.67 -13.32 8.95
C ARG A 141 9.97 -12.69 9.47
N ARG A 142 9.91 -11.42 9.89
CA ARG A 142 11.06 -10.75 10.51
C ARG A 142 11.44 -11.40 11.85
N ILE A 143 10.45 -11.69 12.70
CA ILE A 143 10.68 -12.37 13.98
C ILE A 143 11.29 -13.75 13.74
N GLU A 144 10.77 -14.51 12.76
CA GLU A 144 11.32 -15.82 12.38
C GLU A 144 12.77 -15.72 11.89
N ARG A 145 13.06 -14.76 11.00
CA ARG A 145 14.41 -14.55 10.46
C ARG A 145 15.43 -14.12 11.52
N ASN A 146 14.99 -13.34 12.50
CA ASN A 146 15.86 -12.81 13.55
C ASN A 146 15.92 -13.73 14.78
N ARG A 147 15.37 -14.95 14.71
CA ARG A 147 15.41 -15.91 15.81
C ARG A 147 16.85 -16.44 15.95
N PRO A 148 17.49 -16.31 17.13
CA PRO A 148 18.78 -16.93 17.37
C PRO A 148 18.68 -18.44 17.17
N PHE A 149 19.70 -19.05 16.54
CA PHE A 149 19.79 -20.50 16.27
C PHE A 149 18.75 -21.08 15.29
N ALA A 150 18.26 -20.30 14.31
CA ALA A 150 17.54 -20.87 13.19
C ALA A 150 18.43 -21.90 12.46
N PRO A 151 17.96 -23.14 12.19
CA PRO A 151 18.76 -24.11 11.46
C PRO A 151 19.02 -23.57 10.05
N ASP A 152 20.28 -23.49 9.66
CA ASP A 152 20.66 -23.14 8.29
C ASP A 152 19.95 -24.12 7.34
N ALA A 153 19.36 -23.61 6.26
CA ALA A 153 18.69 -24.44 5.25
C ALA A 153 19.63 -25.51 4.65
N THR A 154 20.94 -25.33 4.82
CA THR A 154 22.01 -26.26 4.46
C THR A 154 22.00 -27.56 5.29
N ASP A 155 21.39 -27.57 6.48
CA ASP A 155 21.41 -28.73 7.38
C ASP A 155 20.31 -29.76 7.06
N ARG A 156 19.35 -29.41 6.19
CA ARG A 156 18.26 -30.32 5.77
C ARG A 156 18.61 -31.29 4.64
N LEU A 157 19.82 -31.20 4.06
CA LEU A 157 20.28 -32.09 2.99
C LEU A 157 21.22 -33.22 3.49
N ARG A 158 21.34 -33.42 4.80
CA ARG A 158 22.21 -34.44 5.41
C ARG A 158 21.52 -35.41 6.36
N ALA A 159 20.20 -35.55 6.28
CA ALA A 159 19.45 -36.57 7.02
C ALA A 159 18.91 -37.64 6.07
#